data_AF-A0A161JM75-F1
#
_entry.id   AF-A0A161JM75-F1
#
_cell.length_a   1.000
_cell.length_b   1.000
_cell.length_c   1.000
_cell.angle_alpha   90.00
_cell.angle_beta   90.00
_cell.angle_gamma   90.00
#
_symmetry.space_group_name_H-M   'P 1'
#
loop_
_entity.id
_entity.type
_entity.pdbx_description
1 polymer ?
#
loop_
_entity_poly.entity_id
_entity_poly.type
_entity_poly.pdbx_seq_one_letter_code
_entity_poly.pdbx_strand_id
1 'polypeptide(L)'
;MTRRFAADTSVSMDRSIAEIRTTVRRYGANEFMHMESDERAAVSFAMRGRRILFRVPMPDQKDRAFTHTETGKLRAANVAEAAWEQACRASWRALALVIKAKLEAVEVGIVVFEDEFLANTVPPGSSVTLGEAMREPMRIAHETQSSTPLLPYLGEDGR
;
A
#
# COMPACT_ATOMS: atom_id res chain seq x y z
N MET A 1 -5.11 6.43 -20.38
CA MET A 1 -4.28 7.20 -19.44
C MET A 1 -4.89 7.08 -18.05
N THR A 2 -4.26 6.32 -17.16
CA THR A 2 -4.72 6.19 -15.77
C THR A 2 -4.47 7.51 -15.05
N ARG A 3 -5.54 8.23 -14.71
CA ARG A 3 -5.47 9.49 -13.95
C ARG A 3 -4.79 9.19 -12.61
N ARG A 4 -3.58 9.70 -12.38
CA ARG A 4 -2.88 9.56 -11.09
C ARG A 4 -3.65 10.39 -10.07
N PHE A 5 -4.20 9.73 -9.06
CA PHE A 5 -4.88 10.42 -7.95
C PHE A 5 -3.85 11.29 -7.19
N ALA A 6 -4.23 12.50 -6.79
CA ALA A 6 -3.36 13.51 -6.17
C ALA A 6 -2.21 14.07 -7.06
N ALA A 7 -2.36 14.07 -8.38
CA ALA A 7 -1.35 14.56 -9.33
C ALA A 7 -0.83 15.99 -9.03
N ASP A 8 -1.67 16.88 -8.47
CA ASP A 8 -1.34 18.29 -8.20
C ASP A 8 -1.22 18.61 -6.70
N THR A 9 -0.93 17.61 -5.85
CA THR A 9 -0.81 17.85 -4.41
C THR A 9 0.32 18.83 -4.10
N SER A 10 0.03 19.84 -3.27
CA SER A 10 1.03 20.73 -2.65
C SER A 10 1.55 20.22 -1.31
N VAL A 11 1.01 19.09 -0.84
CA VAL A 11 1.40 18.44 0.42
C VAL A 11 2.74 17.73 0.21
N SER A 12 3.74 18.09 1.03
CA SER A 12 5.04 17.41 1.02
C SER A 12 4.93 15.97 1.52
N MET A 13 5.95 15.17 1.20
CA MET A 13 6.08 13.79 1.68
C MET A 13 6.08 13.75 3.22
N ASP A 14 6.91 14.57 3.86
CA ASP A 14 6.97 14.71 5.32
C ASP A 14 5.62 15.06 5.96
N ARG A 15 4.87 15.97 5.33
CA ARG A 15 3.54 16.36 5.84
C ARG A 15 2.57 15.18 5.74
N SER A 16 2.64 14.41 4.64
CA SER A 16 1.82 13.20 4.48
C SER A 16 2.20 12.14 5.51
N ILE A 17 3.49 11.92 5.78
CA ILE A 17 3.98 10.98 6.80
C ILE A 17 3.50 11.41 8.20
N ALA A 18 3.59 12.70 8.51
CA ALA A 18 3.11 13.26 9.77
C ALA A 18 1.59 13.14 9.93
N GLU A 19 0.83 13.37 8.85
CA GLU A 19 -0.62 13.16 8.80
C GLU A 19 -0.97 11.69 9.09
N ILE A 20 -0.29 10.74 8.43
CA ILE A 20 -0.48 9.30 8.67
C ILE A 20 -0.21 8.98 10.13
N ARG A 21 0.95 9.39 10.66
CA ARG A 21 1.34 9.14 12.05
C ARG A 21 0.27 9.65 13.01
N THR A 22 -0.16 10.90 12.84
CA THR A 22 -1.19 11.53 13.68
C THR A 22 -2.50 10.77 13.61
N THR A 23 -2.90 10.39 12.40
CA THR A 23 -4.14 9.63 12.15
C THR A 23 -4.10 8.28 12.86
N VAL A 24 -3.09 7.43 12.59
CA VAL A 24 -3.04 6.09 13.21
C VAL A 24 -2.94 6.16 14.73
N ARG A 25 -2.24 7.16 15.28
CA ARG A 25 -2.16 7.40 16.73
C ARG A 25 -3.52 7.73 17.33
N ARG A 26 -4.29 8.60 16.68
CA ARG A 26 -5.68 8.93 17.08
C ARG A 26 -6.56 7.69 17.14
N TYR A 27 -6.38 6.76 16.21
CA TYR A 27 -7.15 5.51 16.15
C TYR A 27 -6.62 4.38 17.07
N GLY A 28 -5.58 4.65 17.87
CA GLY A 28 -5.09 3.72 18.88
C GLY A 28 -3.85 2.92 18.50
N ALA A 29 -3.11 3.32 17.47
CA ALA A 29 -1.82 2.70 17.17
C ALA A 29 -0.78 3.00 18.27
N ASN A 30 -0.07 1.97 18.72
CA ASN A 30 0.97 2.09 19.77
C ASN A 30 2.40 2.13 19.19
N GLU A 31 2.60 1.66 17.97
CA GLU A 31 3.86 1.77 17.23
C GLU A 31 3.63 2.43 15.86
N PHE A 32 4.64 3.14 15.36
CA PHE A 32 4.64 3.71 14.02
C PHE A 32 6.06 3.75 13.47
N MET A 33 6.23 3.29 12.24
CA MET A 33 7.48 3.31 11.48
C MET A 33 7.17 3.68 10.02
N HIS A 34 8.09 4.37 9.38
CA HIS A 34 8.08 4.57 7.93
C HIS A 34 9.47 4.26 7.39
N MET A 35 9.52 3.90 6.10
CA MET A 35 10.73 3.65 5.34
C MET A 35 10.54 4.23 3.95
N GLU A 36 11.61 4.78 3.40
CA GLU A 36 11.67 5.30 2.04
C GLU A 36 12.98 4.86 1.39
N SER A 37 12.90 4.46 0.13
CA SER A 37 14.01 4.24 -0.78
C SER A 37 13.60 4.66 -2.19
N ASP A 38 14.55 4.66 -3.12
CA ASP A 38 14.30 4.98 -4.54
C ASP A 38 13.21 4.09 -5.17
N GLU A 39 13.05 2.86 -4.68
CA GLU A 39 12.10 1.89 -5.24
C GLU A 39 10.77 1.83 -4.48
N ARG A 40 10.79 2.07 -3.16
CA ARG A 40 9.64 1.74 -2.30
C ARG A 40 9.52 2.71 -1.13
N ALA A 41 8.27 3.07 -0.86
CA ALA A 41 7.84 3.64 0.40
C ALA A 41 7.08 2.58 1.19
N ALA A 42 7.26 2.58 2.51
CA ALA A 42 6.49 1.72 3.41
C ALA A 42 6.10 2.45 4.68
N VAL A 43 4.91 2.14 5.18
CA VAL A 43 4.41 2.54 6.50
C VAL A 43 4.01 1.30 7.26
N SER A 44 4.48 1.20 8.49
CA SER A 44 4.11 0.15 9.44
C SER A 44 3.59 0.76 10.73
N PHE A 45 2.52 0.19 11.28
CA PHE A 45 2.03 0.55 12.61
C PHE A 45 1.46 -0.67 13.31
N ALA A 46 1.47 -0.66 14.64
CA ALA A 46 0.85 -1.71 15.44
C ALA A 46 -0.44 -1.19 16.08
N MET A 47 -1.53 -1.95 15.93
CA MET A 47 -2.85 -1.59 16.45
C MET A 47 -3.67 -2.86 16.71
N ARG A 48 -4.41 -2.90 17.82
CA ARG A 48 -5.22 -4.06 18.24
C ARG A 48 -4.44 -5.39 18.18
N GLY A 49 -3.21 -5.38 18.67
CA GLY A 49 -2.33 -6.56 18.71
C GLY A 49 -1.80 -7.04 17.36
N ARG A 50 -1.98 -6.27 16.27
CA ARG A 50 -1.56 -6.64 14.92
C ARG A 50 -0.57 -5.63 14.36
N ARG A 51 0.41 -6.12 13.61
CA ARG A 51 1.31 -5.29 12.82
C ARG A 51 0.72 -5.11 11.43
N ILE A 52 0.42 -3.87 11.07
CA ILE A 52 -0.14 -3.49 9.78
C ILE A 52 0.96 -2.85 8.94
N LEU A 53 1.07 -3.29 7.68
CA LEU A 53 2.08 -2.82 6.74
C LEU A 53 1.44 -2.42 5.41
N PHE A 54 1.75 -1.20 4.99
CA PHE A 54 1.48 -0.70 3.66
C PHE A 54 2.80 -0.53 2.91
N ARG A 55 2.86 -1.05 1.69
CA ARG A 55 3.97 -0.81 0.75
C ARG A 55 3.41 -0.12 -0.48
N VAL A 56 4.10 0.92 -0.93
CA VAL A 56 3.76 1.67 -2.14
C VAL A 56 5.01 1.71 -3.03
N PRO A 57 4.90 1.29 -4.30
CA PRO A 57 6.00 1.47 -5.24
C PRO A 57 6.24 2.96 -5.46
N MET A 58 7.50 3.39 -5.38
CA MET A 58 7.85 4.76 -5.71
C MET A 58 8.01 4.90 -7.22
N PRO A 59 7.67 6.08 -7.78
CA PRO A 59 7.91 6.34 -9.20
C PRO A 59 9.40 6.22 -9.52
N ASP A 60 9.75 5.51 -10.59
CA ASP A 60 11.13 5.46 -11.08
C ASP A 60 11.49 6.80 -11.75
N GLN A 61 12.53 7.46 -11.25
CA GLN A 61 13.02 8.73 -11.80
C GLN A 61 13.41 8.62 -13.28
N LYS A 62 13.78 7.41 -13.74
CA LYS A 62 14.20 7.15 -15.12
C LYS A 62 13.03 6.85 -16.07
N ASP A 63 11.80 6.75 -15.57
CA ASP A 63 10.62 6.48 -16.40
C ASP A 63 10.48 7.54 -17.52
N ARG A 64 10.14 7.10 -18.73
CA ARG A 64 9.85 7.98 -19.87
C ARG A 64 8.77 9.00 -19.57
N ALA A 65 7.84 8.68 -18.67
CA ALA A 65 6.83 9.61 -18.18
C ALA A 65 7.41 10.87 -17.51
N PHE A 66 8.64 10.78 -16.95
CA PHE A 66 9.36 11.91 -16.34
C PHE A 66 10.44 12.48 -17.25
N THR A 67 11.17 11.61 -17.95
CA THR A 67 12.33 12.00 -18.76
C THR A 67 11.96 12.55 -20.15
N HIS A 68 10.76 12.26 -20.67
CA HIS A 68 10.34 12.67 -22.01
C HIS A 68 9.05 13.49 -22.01
N THR A 69 8.94 14.42 -22.97
CA THR A 69 7.72 15.17 -23.32
C THR A 69 6.72 14.27 -24.05
N GLU A 70 5.48 14.75 -24.20
CA GLU A 70 4.41 14.03 -24.94
C GLU A 70 4.79 13.73 -26.40
N THR A 71 5.60 14.61 -27.02
CA THR A 71 6.12 14.41 -28.38
C THR A 71 7.35 13.51 -28.43
N GLY A 72 7.76 12.92 -27.30
CA GLY A 72 8.90 12.00 -27.22
C GLY A 72 10.29 12.66 -27.17
N LYS A 73 10.39 13.98 -27.00
CA LYS A 73 11.68 14.67 -26.80
C LYS A 73 12.12 14.63 -25.34
N LEU A 74 13.42 14.60 -25.07
CA LEU A 74 13.96 14.67 -23.70
C LEU A 74 13.57 15.97 -23.00
N ARG A 75 13.18 15.88 -21.72
CA ARG A 75 12.95 17.04 -20.84
C ARG A 75 14.28 17.57 -20.30
N ALA A 76 14.30 18.85 -19.94
CA ALA A 76 15.37 19.42 -19.13
C ALA A 76 15.42 18.73 -17.74
N ALA A 77 16.63 18.55 -17.19
CA ALA A 77 16.85 17.76 -15.97
C ALA A 77 16.01 18.26 -14.78
N ASN A 78 16.00 19.58 -14.53
CA ASN A 78 15.22 20.21 -13.47
C ASN A 78 13.70 19.99 -13.63
N VAL A 79 13.19 19.99 -14.87
CA VAL A 79 11.77 19.76 -15.15
C VAL A 79 11.41 18.29 -14.93
N ALA A 80 12.28 17.36 -15.33
CA ALA A 80 12.10 15.93 -15.09
C ALA A 80 12.11 15.61 -13.59
N GLU A 81 13.06 16.18 -12.84
CA GLU A 81 13.19 16.03 -11.39
C GLU A 81 11.95 16.56 -10.67
N ALA A 82 11.51 17.79 -10.96
CA ALA A 82 10.31 18.36 -10.35
C ALA A 82 9.04 17.53 -10.62
N ALA A 83 8.91 16.97 -11.83
CA ALA A 83 7.80 16.10 -12.18
C ALA A 83 7.84 14.75 -11.44
N TRP A 84 9.04 14.19 -11.24
CA TRP A 84 9.24 12.97 -10.46
C TRP A 84 8.92 13.21 -8.98
N GLU A 85 9.46 14.27 -8.36
CA GLU A 85 9.16 14.62 -6.98
C GLU A 85 7.67 14.85 -6.74
N GLN A 86 6.98 15.48 -7.70
CA GLN A 86 5.52 15.65 -7.65
C GLN A 86 4.80 14.31 -7.63
N ALA A 87 5.27 13.33 -8.40
CA ALA A 87 4.71 11.98 -8.37
C ALA A 87 5.00 11.26 -7.05
N CYS A 88 6.19 11.44 -6.47
CA CYS A 88 6.52 10.91 -5.13
C CYS A 88 5.59 11.49 -4.05
N ARG A 89 5.36 12.80 -4.07
CA ARG A 89 4.36 13.47 -3.21
C ARG A 89 2.96 12.90 -3.40
N ALA A 90 2.54 12.67 -4.64
CA ALA A 90 1.24 12.09 -4.94
C ALA A 90 1.09 10.67 -4.37
N SER A 91 2.12 9.83 -4.47
CA SER A 91 2.13 8.47 -3.88
C SER A 91 1.96 8.50 -2.36
N TRP A 92 2.72 9.34 -1.66
CA TRP A 92 2.59 9.52 -0.20
C TRP A 92 1.22 10.07 0.20
N ARG A 93 0.68 11.01 -0.58
CA ARG A 93 -0.65 11.57 -0.31
C ARG A 93 -1.74 10.53 -0.50
N ALA A 94 -1.66 9.72 -1.56
CA ALA A 94 -2.59 8.63 -1.81
C ALA A 94 -2.55 7.59 -0.68
N LEU A 95 -1.36 7.25 -0.19
CA LEU A 95 -1.19 6.37 0.96
C LEU A 95 -1.89 6.92 2.22
N ALA A 96 -1.70 8.20 2.52
CA ALA A 96 -2.36 8.86 3.65
C ALA A 96 -3.89 8.80 3.55
N LEU A 97 -4.42 9.05 2.35
CA LEU A 97 -5.86 9.01 2.10
C LEU A 97 -6.44 7.60 2.23
N VAL A 98 -5.76 6.58 1.71
CA VAL A 98 -6.19 5.18 1.85
C VAL A 98 -6.20 4.76 3.31
N ILE A 99 -5.10 4.99 4.05
CA ILE A 99 -5.02 4.62 5.47
C ILE A 99 -6.15 5.30 6.26
N LYS A 100 -6.35 6.60 6.04
CA LYS A 100 -7.43 7.34 6.69
C LYS A 100 -8.79 6.75 6.34
N ALA A 101 -9.09 6.54 5.06
CA ALA A 101 -10.38 5.99 4.63
C ALA A 101 -10.68 4.62 5.27
N LYS A 102 -9.69 3.72 5.32
CA LYS A 102 -9.83 2.42 5.99
C LYS A 102 -10.17 2.56 7.48
N LEU A 103 -9.49 3.47 8.17
CA LEU A 103 -9.74 3.72 9.60
C LEU A 103 -11.11 4.35 9.85
N GLU A 104 -11.52 5.33 9.05
CA GLU A 104 -12.84 5.94 9.14
C GLU A 104 -13.95 4.90 8.87
N ALA A 105 -13.77 4.02 7.87
CA ALA A 105 -14.73 2.97 7.56
C ALA A 105 -14.93 1.99 8.73
N VAL A 106 -13.85 1.69 9.48
CA VAL A 106 -13.93 0.89 10.71
C VAL A 106 -14.62 1.67 11.83
N GLU A 107 -14.28 2.95 12.02
CA GLU A 107 -14.83 3.79 13.09
C GLU A 107 -16.34 3.98 12.96
N VAL A 108 -16.84 4.21 11.75
CA VAL A 108 -18.28 4.34 11.48
C VAL A 108 -19.00 2.99 11.35
N GLY A 109 -18.29 1.87 11.54
CA GLY A 109 -18.88 0.54 11.56
C GLY A 109 -19.31 -0.01 10.19
N ILE A 110 -18.76 0.50 9.08
CA ILE A 110 -19.00 -0.05 7.73
C ILE A 110 -18.33 -1.42 7.59
N VAL A 111 -17.18 -1.59 8.22
CA VAL A 111 -16.35 -2.81 8.19
C VAL A 111 -15.76 -3.08 9.56
N VAL A 112 -15.41 -4.33 9.82
CA VAL A 112 -14.65 -4.72 11.01
C VAL A 112 -13.15 -4.55 10.74
N PHE A 113 -12.38 -4.14 11.76
CA PHE A 113 -10.95 -3.85 11.63
C PHE A 113 -10.15 -5.03 11.06
N GLU A 114 -10.43 -6.22 11.56
CA GLU A 114 -9.79 -7.47 11.15
C GLU A 114 -9.92 -7.72 9.64
N ASP A 115 -11.11 -7.50 9.08
CA ASP A 115 -11.39 -7.74 7.67
C ASP A 115 -10.76 -6.63 6.80
N GLU A 116 -10.94 -5.37 7.21
CA GLU A 116 -10.49 -4.22 6.44
C GLU A 116 -8.96 -4.15 6.28
N PHE A 117 -8.23 -4.63 7.30
CA PHE A 117 -6.77 -4.67 7.33
C PHE A 117 -6.19 -6.07 7.15
N LEU A 118 -7.00 -7.09 6.82
CA LEU A 118 -6.54 -8.47 6.70
C LEU A 118 -5.35 -8.58 5.73
N ALA A 119 -5.51 -8.05 4.52
CA ALA A 119 -4.47 -8.07 3.49
C ALA A 119 -3.22 -7.27 3.87
N ASN A 120 -3.33 -6.30 4.78
CA ASN A 120 -2.22 -5.47 5.26
C ASN A 120 -1.56 -6.03 6.52
N THR A 121 -2.13 -7.05 7.14
CA THR A 121 -1.62 -7.63 8.38
C THR A 121 -0.37 -8.46 8.10
N VAL A 122 0.67 -8.26 8.90
CA VAL A 122 1.90 -9.06 8.91
C VAL A 122 1.77 -10.12 10.02
N PRO A 123 1.70 -11.42 9.68
CA PRO A 123 1.67 -12.48 10.68
C PRO A 123 2.92 -12.49 11.58
N PRO A 124 2.81 -12.94 12.84
CA PRO A 124 3.99 -13.16 13.69
C PRO A 124 5.02 -14.04 13.00
N GLY A 125 6.29 -13.62 13.02
CA GLY A 125 7.40 -14.33 12.36
C GLY A 125 7.50 -14.13 10.84
N SER A 126 6.57 -13.41 10.21
CA SER A 126 6.62 -13.08 8.78
C SER A 126 7.23 -11.70 8.52
N SER A 127 7.85 -11.53 7.35
CA SER A 127 8.29 -10.25 6.80
C SER A 127 7.35 -9.70 5.70
N VAL A 128 6.37 -10.52 5.29
CA VAL A 128 5.37 -10.20 4.27
C VAL A 128 3.97 -10.16 4.87
N THR A 129 3.10 -9.36 4.27
CA THR A 129 1.68 -9.28 4.61
C THR A 129 0.92 -10.51 4.13
N LEU A 130 -0.24 -10.78 4.73
CA LEU A 130 -1.15 -11.84 4.24
C LEU A 130 -1.55 -11.62 2.77
N GLY A 131 -1.78 -10.37 2.37
CA GLY A 131 -2.12 -10.04 0.99
C GLY A 131 -0.98 -10.34 0.00
N GLU A 132 0.27 -10.11 0.40
CA GLU A 132 1.44 -10.50 -0.40
C GLU A 132 1.57 -12.03 -0.49
N ALA A 133 1.42 -12.74 0.63
CA ALA A 133 1.52 -14.19 0.68
C ALA A 133 0.44 -14.92 -0.15
N MET A 134 -0.78 -14.38 -0.18
CA MET A 134 -1.92 -15.02 -0.84
C MET A 134 -2.08 -14.64 -2.32
N ARG A 135 -1.40 -13.59 -2.79
CA ARG A 135 -1.59 -13.08 -4.17
C ARG A 135 -1.34 -14.14 -5.24
N GLU A 136 -0.20 -14.84 -5.15
CA GLU A 136 0.19 -15.84 -6.15
C GLU A 136 -0.65 -17.13 -6.06
N PRO A 137 -0.89 -17.71 -4.86
CA PRO A 137 -1.82 -18.83 -4.72
C PRO A 137 -3.22 -18.54 -5.28
N MET A 138 -3.77 -17.35 -5.01
CA MET A 138 -5.09 -16.95 -5.54
C MET A 138 -5.09 -16.86 -7.07
N ARG A 139 -4.03 -16.30 -7.68
CA ARG A 139 -3.88 -16.23 -9.14
C ARG A 139 -3.93 -17.63 -9.76
N ILE A 140 -3.14 -18.56 -9.24
CA ILE A 140 -3.06 -19.95 -9.73
C ILE A 140 -4.41 -20.66 -9.57
N ALA A 141 -5.07 -20.51 -8.42
CA ALA A 141 -6.37 -21.15 -8.17
C ALA A 141 -7.45 -20.67 -9.16
N HIS A 142 -7.48 -19.37 -9.47
CA HIS A 142 -8.40 -18.83 -10.47
C HIS A 142 -8.08 -19.28 -11.90
N GLU A 143 -6.80 -19.37 -12.28
CA GLU A 143 -6.38 -19.83 -13.61
C GLU A 143 -6.66 -21.32 -13.84
N THR A 144 -6.44 -22.14 -12.81
CA THR A 144 -6.62 -23.59 -12.91
C THR A 144 -8.07 -24.02 -12.74
N GLN A 145 -8.98 -23.09 -12.37
CA GLN A 145 -10.32 -23.39 -11.84
C GLN A 145 -10.31 -24.48 -10.76
N SER A 146 -9.14 -24.71 -10.16
CA SER A 146 -8.97 -25.68 -9.10
C SER A 146 -9.50 -25.03 -7.85
N SER A 147 -10.77 -25.26 -7.57
CA SER A 147 -11.33 -24.97 -6.26
C SER A 147 -10.56 -25.83 -5.27
N THR A 148 -9.69 -25.22 -4.47
CA THR A 148 -9.24 -25.84 -3.21
C THR A 148 -10.52 -26.30 -2.51
N PRO A 149 -10.68 -27.61 -2.21
CA PRO A 149 -11.83 -28.07 -1.46
C PRO A 149 -11.96 -27.20 -0.21
N LEU A 150 -13.18 -26.73 0.08
CA LEU A 150 -13.47 -25.82 1.20
C LEU A 150 -12.99 -26.36 2.57
N LEU A 151 -12.60 -27.63 2.63
CA LEU A 151 -12.02 -28.33 3.77
C LEU A 151 -10.85 -29.25 3.31
N PRO A 152 -9.58 -28.87 3.54
CA PRO A 152 -8.44 -29.76 3.31
C PRO A 152 -8.28 -30.86 4.37
N TYR A 153 -9.09 -30.87 5.43
CA TYR A 153 -8.95 -31.80 6.58
C TYR A 153 -10.00 -32.92 6.62
N LEU A 154 -10.76 -33.14 5.54
CA LEU A 154 -11.67 -34.29 5.41
C LEU A 154 -11.23 -35.13 4.21
N GLY A 155 -10.24 -35.98 4.45
CA GLY A 155 -9.66 -36.97 3.54
C GLY A 155 -8.15 -37.04 3.77
N GLU A 156 -7.55 -38.06 4.38
CA GLU A 156 -7.92 -39.46 4.53
C GLU A 156 -7.65 -39.95 5.97
N ASP A 157 -8.69 -40.10 6.79
CA ASP A 157 -8.65 -40.99 7.96
C ASP A 157 -9.96 -41.78 7.92
N GLY A 158 -9.94 -42.87 7.15
CA GLY A 158 -11.15 -43.61 6.85
C GLY A 158 -10.92 -44.84 5.99
N ARG A 159 -9.87 -45.62 6.29
CA ARG A 159 -9.79 -47.07 6.08
C ARG A 159 -8.61 -47.67 6.82
#